data_AF-S4RPW9-F1
#
_entry.id   AF-S4RPW9-F1
#
_cell.length_a   1.000
_cell.length_b   1.000
_cell.length_c   1.000
_cell.angle_alpha   90.00
_cell.angle_beta   90.00
_cell.angle_gamma   90.00
#
_symmetry.space_group_name_H-M   'P 1'
#
loop_
_entity.id
_entity.type
_entity.pdbx_description
1 polymer ?
#
loop_
_entity_poly.entity_id
_entity_poly.type
_entity_poly.pdbx_seq_one_letter_code
_entity_poly.pdbx_strand_id
1 'polypeptide(L)'
;RSPGTDCTCDQFDNVEKHTQWGIDFLEKYCKFVKERTEIETNYAKQLRNLTKKYQSKKTSKEEDENRFSVCRAFVAVLTELNDYAGQHEVIAENMNGAILREVLAYVQELKQERKTQLNDGRKAQQHLEGCWKQLESSKKKFERECKEAERALQHFEKMDNDINVTKADVEKARTQSNQRMQMAEDCKSEYAAQLQKFNEEQHQHYFTVMPKVFQDLQAMDERRISNIAESITRFADIDRQVMPILGKCLDEMTSAAESISAEKDSGLVVEAYKSGFERPSDVDFEDYSQFISRTPSDSSISSSSKPDVSRSDNKPVAPGITKSKPKLWPFGKKHKVRPTPSLP
;
A
#
# COMPACT_ATOMS: atom_id res chain seq x y z
N ARG A 1 0.96 20.57 37.58
CA ARG A 1 0.93 19.21 38.17
C ARG A 1 0.87 18.25 37.01
N SER A 2 1.95 17.51 36.75
CA SER A 2 1.99 16.53 35.68
C SER A 2 1.06 15.35 36.03
N PRO A 3 0.30 14.77 35.08
CA PRO A 3 -0.76 13.80 35.39
C PRO A 3 -0.30 12.43 35.94
N GLY A 4 1.01 12.19 36.09
CA GLY A 4 1.56 10.85 36.34
C GLY A 4 1.88 10.48 37.78
N THR A 5 1.51 11.28 38.78
CA THR A 5 1.98 11.09 40.18
C THR A 5 0.95 10.50 41.15
N ASP A 6 -0.34 10.47 40.81
CA ASP A 6 -1.36 9.85 41.66
C ASP A 6 -1.80 8.52 41.03
N CYS A 7 -1.47 7.41 41.69
CA CYS A 7 -2.00 6.05 41.47
C CYS A 7 -1.49 5.19 40.28
N THR A 8 -0.35 5.50 39.65
CA THR A 8 0.25 4.59 38.63
C THR A 8 1.32 3.65 39.17
N CYS A 9 1.81 3.87 40.39
CA CYS A 9 2.91 3.10 40.98
C CYS A 9 2.60 1.62 41.25
N ASP A 10 1.31 1.24 41.29
CA ASP A 10 0.82 -0.13 41.45
C ASP A 10 0.25 -0.73 40.15
N GLN A 11 0.22 0.04 39.05
CA GLN A 11 -0.43 -0.36 37.79
C GLN A 11 0.52 -0.96 36.74
N PHE A 12 1.70 -1.44 37.16
CA PHE A 12 2.73 -1.95 36.24
C PHE A 12 2.20 -3.00 35.25
N ASP A 13 1.41 -3.96 35.72
CA ASP A 13 0.82 -5.02 34.88
C ASP A 13 -0.17 -4.48 33.85
N ASN A 14 -0.92 -3.43 34.21
CA ASN A 14 -1.88 -2.80 33.30
C ASN A 14 -1.16 -1.98 32.22
N VAL A 15 -0.08 -1.29 32.59
CA VAL A 15 0.79 -0.60 31.62
C VAL A 15 1.48 -1.61 30.70
N GLU A 16 1.93 -2.75 31.22
CA GLU A 16 2.49 -3.83 30.41
C GLU A 16 1.48 -4.33 29.37
N LYS A 17 0.23 -4.59 29.79
CA LYS A 17 -0.84 -5.03 28.88
C LYS A 17 -1.19 -3.95 27.85
N HIS A 18 -1.30 -2.68 28.27
CA HIS A 18 -1.64 -1.57 27.39
C HIS A 18 -0.61 -1.36 26.30
N THR A 19 0.68 -1.34 26.65
CA THR A 19 1.77 -1.19 25.69
C THR A 19 1.87 -2.39 24.73
N GLN A 20 1.52 -3.60 25.16
CA GLN A 20 1.41 -4.75 24.26
C GLN A 20 0.27 -4.58 23.27
N TRP A 21 -0.92 -4.19 23.74
CA TRP A 21 -2.06 -3.90 22.88
C TRP A 21 -1.73 -2.83 21.82
N GLY A 22 -0.96 -1.80 22.19
CA GLY A 22 -0.48 -0.79 21.27
C GLY A 22 0.38 -1.35 20.13
N ILE A 23 1.26 -2.30 20.44
CA ILE A 23 2.07 -3.01 19.44
C ILE A 23 1.19 -3.89 18.55
N ASP A 24 0.27 -4.65 19.15
CA ASP A 24 -0.64 -5.55 18.42
C ASP A 24 -1.53 -4.77 17.43
N PHE A 25 -1.96 -3.57 17.82
CA PHE A 25 -2.71 -2.67 16.95
C PHE A 25 -1.86 -2.19 15.75
N LEU A 26 -0.60 -1.84 15.99
CA LEU A 26 0.32 -1.42 14.93
C LEU A 26 0.62 -2.57 13.94
N GLU A 27 0.75 -3.80 14.43
CA GLU A 27 0.86 -5.00 13.58
C GLU A 27 -0.41 -5.25 12.76
N LYS A 28 -1.59 -5.07 13.37
CA LYS A 28 -2.87 -5.14 12.65
C LYS A 28 -2.93 -4.10 11.53
N TYR A 29 -2.48 -2.87 11.80
CA TYR A 29 -2.38 -1.82 10.79
C TYR A 29 -1.42 -2.21 9.66
N CYS A 30 -0.25 -2.77 9.95
CA CYS A 30 0.66 -3.29 8.92
C CYS A 30 -0.01 -4.35 8.03
N LYS A 31 -0.77 -5.28 8.62
CA LYS A 31 -1.52 -6.29 7.85
C LYS A 31 -2.55 -5.63 6.91
N PHE A 32 -3.29 -4.64 7.42
CA PHE A 32 -4.23 -3.88 6.61
C PHE A 32 -3.54 -3.17 5.42
N VAL A 33 -2.43 -2.47 5.65
CA VAL A 33 -1.69 -1.78 4.57
C VAL A 33 -1.15 -2.79 3.55
N LYS A 34 -0.70 -3.95 4.01
CA LYS A 34 -0.24 -5.03 3.12
C LYS A 34 -1.38 -5.55 2.23
N GLU A 35 -2.53 -5.88 2.79
CA GLU A 35 -3.69 -6.33 2.02
C GLU A 35 -4.17 -5.26 1.03
N ARG A 36 -4.19 -3.98 1.45
CA ARG A 36 -4.49 -2.85 0.56
C ARG A 36 -3.51 -2.79 -0.63
N THR A 37 -2.22 -2.95 -0.36
CA THR A 37 -1.14 -2.92 -1.37
C THR A 37 -1.32 -4.07 -2.39
N GLU A 38 -1.69 -5.26 -1.91
CA GLU A 38 -1.95 -6.42 -2.77
C GLU A 38 -3.16 -6.19 -3.69
N ILE A 39 -4.22 -5.55 -3.17
CA ILE A 39 -5.40 -5.16 -3.97
C ILE A 39 -4.98 -4.21 -5.10
N GLU A 40 -4.19 -3.16 -4.80
CA GLU A 40 -3.71 -2.22 -5.82
C GLU A 40 -2.86 -2.90 -6.90
N THR A 41 -1.91 -3.73 -6.46
CA THR A 41 -1.04 -4.49 -7.37
C THR A 41 -1.87 -5.37 -8.31
N ASN A 42 -2.89 -6.05 -7.78
CA ASN A 42 -3.75 -6.91 -8.58
C ASN A 42 -4.66 -6.12 -9.53
N TYR A 43 -5.15 -4.95 -9.10
CA TYR A 43 -5.95 -4.07 -9.95
C TYR A 43 -5.14 -3.55 -11.15
N ALA A 44 -3.95 -3.01 -10.90
CA ALA A 44 -3.05 -2.54 -11.95
C ALA A 44 -2.67 -3.67 -12.93
N LYS A 45 -2.37 -4.86 -12.42
CA LYS A 45 -2.06 -6.04 -13.25
C LYS A 45 -3.23 -6.42 -14.15
N GLN A 46 -4.46 -6.40 -13.64
CA GLN A 46 -5.64 -6.69 -14.45
C GLN A 46 -5.84 -5.66 -15.57
N LEU A 47 -5.63 -4.36 -15.29
CA LEU A 47 -5.68 -3.31 -16.30
C LEU A 47 -4.60 -3.50 -17.37
N ARG A 48 -3.35 -3.77 -17.00
CA ARG A 48 -2.28 -4.05 -17.98
C ARG A 48 -2.55 -5.27 -18.85
N ASN A 49 -3.11 -6.33 -18.27
CA ASN A 49 -3.51 -7.50 -19.03
C ASN A 49 -4.64 -7.18 -20.02
N LEU A 50 -5.58 -6.31 -19.62
CA LEU A 50 -6.64 -5.83 -20.49
C LEU A 50 -6.07 -5.04 -21.67
N THR A 51 -5.25 -4.02 -21.42
CA THR A 51 -4.66 -3.19 -22.49
C THR A 51 -3.83 -4.02 -23.46
N LYS A 52 -3.01 -4.94 -22.94
CA LYS A 52 -2.20 -5.87 -23.75
C LYS A 52 -3.05 -6.86 -24.57
N LYS A 53 -4.21 -7.28 -24.06
CA LYS A 53 -5.12 -8.20 -24.77
C LYS A 53 -5.76 -7.53 -25.99
N TYR A 54 -6.06 -6.24 -25.88
CA TYR A 54 -6.73 -5.46 -26.94
C TYR A 54 -5.75 -4.66 -27.82
N GLN A 55 -4.48 -4.55 -27.43
CA GLN A 55 -3.42 -4.07 -28.32
C GLN A 55 -3.23 -5.06 -29.46
N SER A 56 -3.39 -4.57 -30.70
CA SER A 56 -3.25 -5.34 -31.92
C SER A 56 -1.84 -5.96 -32.05
N LYS A 57 -1.78 -7.18 -32.58
CA LYS A 57 -0.49 -7.85 -32.85
C LYS A 57 -0.01 -7.34 -34.19
N LYS A 58 1.03 -6.48 -34.21
CA LYS A 58 1.66 -5.94 -35.43
C LYS A 58 1.69 -6.95 -36.59
N THR A 59 0.67 -6.90 -37.43
CA THR A 59 0.52 -7.67 -38.67
C THR A 59 0.27 -6.67 -39.79
N SER A 60 0.72 -6.97 -41.01
CA SER A 60 0.67 -6.01 -42.13
C SER A 60 -0.74 -5.58 -42.53
N LYS A 61 -1.79 -6.31 -42.12
CA LYS A 61 -3.20 -5.94 -42.35
C LYS A 61 -3.71 -4.90 -41.33
N GLU A 62 -3.26 -4.96 -40.08
CA GLU A 62 -3.69 -4.03 -39.03
C GLU A 62 -2.95 -2.67 -39.10
N GLU A 63 -1.73 -2.63 -39.67
CA GLU A 63 -1.07 -1.35 -39.99
C GLU A 63 -1.90 -0.50 -40.97
N ASP A 64 -2.57 -1.17 -41.91
CA ASP A 64 -3.50 -0.53 -42.82
C ASP A 64 -4.80 -0.08 -42.15
N GLU A 65 -5.24 -0.71 -41.06
CA GLU A 65 -6.42 -0.29 -40.29
C GLU A 65 -6.11 0.86 -39.32
N ASN A 66 -4.89 0.94 -38.80
CA ASN A 66 -4.42 2.05 -37.95
C ASN A 66 -4.32 3.41 -38.67
N ARG A 67 -4.64 3.49 -39.97
CA ARG A 67 -4.78 4.77 -40.69
C ARG A 67 -6.07 5.51 -40.33
N PHE A 68 -7.10 4.79 -39.90
CA PHE A 68 -8.39 5.38 -39.53
C PHE A 68 -8.30 6.08 -38.17
N SER A 69 -8.92 7.26 -38.07
CA SER A 69 -8.95 8.06 -36.85
C SER A 69 -9.57 7.31 -35.68
N VAL A 70 -10.62 6.51 -35.92
CA VAL A 70 -11.24 5.66 -34.90
C VAL A 70 -10.27 4.62 -34.31
N CYS A 71 -9.46 3.97 -35.15
CA CYS A 71 -8.48 2.98 -34.70
C CYS A 71 -7.36 3.63 -33.89
N ARG A 72 -6.85 4.79 -34.34
CA ARG A 72 -5.83 5.55 -33.60
C ARG A 72 -6.33 6.03 -32.25
N ALA A 73 -7.55 6.54 -32.19
CA ALA A 73 -8.18 6.97 -30.94
C ALA A 73 -8.30 5.80 -29.95
N PHE A 74 -8.71 4.62 -30.42
CA PHE A 74 -8.76 3.43 -29.56
C PHE A 74 -7.38 3.01 -29.04
N VAL A 75 -6.34 3.03 -29.89
CA VAL A 75 -4.95 2.76 -29.45
C VAL A 75 -4.48 3.78 -28.41
N ALA A 76 -4.83 5.06 -28.57
CA ALA A 76 -4.52 6.09 -27.58
C ALA A 76 -5.21 5.81 -26.24
N VAL A 77 -6.50 5.44 -26.24
CA VAL A 77 -7.23 5.04 -25.02
C VAL A 77 -6.57 3.84 -24.34
N LEU A 78 -6.13 2.83 -25.09
CA LEU A 78 -5.40 1.67 -24.53
C LEU A 78 -4.05 2.08 -23.92
N THR A 79 -3.40 3.10 -24.47
CA THR A 79 -2.13 3.64 -23.96
C THR A 79 -2.37 4.40 -22.65
N GLU A 80 -3.34 5.30 -22.61
CA GLU A 80 -3.69 6.02 -21.38
C GLU A 80 -4.16 5.09 -20.27
N LEU A 81 -4.91 4.02 -20.59
CA LEU A 81 -5.33 3.03 -19.60
C LEU A 81 -4.14 2.22 -19.06
N ASN A 82 -3.10 2.02 -19.87
CA ASN A 82 -1.87 1.36 -19.44
C ASN A 82 -1.07 2.25 -18.48
N ASP A 83 -1.02 3.55 -18.75
CA ASP A 83 -0.34 4.53 -17.89
C ASP A 83 -1.12 4.76 -16.59
N TYR A 84 -2.45 4.78 -16.66
CA TYR A 84 -3.35 4.74 -15.50
C TYR A 84 -3.05 3.54 -14.60
N ALA A 85 -2.91 2.34 -15.19
CA ALA A 85 -2.50 1.15 -14.45
C ALA A 85 -1.12 1.30 -13.80
N GLY A 86 -0.17 1.94 -14.49
CA GLY A 86 1.15 2.26 -13.95
C GLY A 86 1.07 3.13 -12.69
N GLN A 87 0.17 4.11 -12.63
CA GLN A 87 0.00 4.91 -11.42
C GLN A 87 -0.52 4.10 -10.23
N HIS A 88 -1.41 3.13 -10.46
CA HIS A 88 -1.83 2.20 -9.40
C HIS A 88 -0.69 1.29 -8.90
N GLU A 89 0.27 0.93 -9.76
CA GLU A 89 1.50 0.26 -9.30
C GLU A 89 2.35 1.18 -8.43
N VAL A 90 2.48 2.47 -8.79
CA VAL A 90 3.20 3.46 -7.99
C VAL A 90 2.56 3.63 -6.60
N ILE A 91 1.23 3.62 -6.50
CA ILE A 91 0.52 3.61 -5.20
C ILE A 91 0.97 2.40 -4.38
N ALA A 92 0.91 1.19 -4.96
CA ALA A 92 1.27 -0.04 -4.29
C ALA A 92 2.74 -0.05 -3.83
N GLU A 93 3.67 0.36 -4.70
CA GLU A 93 5.09 0.44 -4.39
C GLU A 93 5.37 1.41 -3.23
N ASN A 94 4.72 2.58 -3.24
CA ASN A 94 4.86 3.57 -2.17
C ASN A 94 4.23 3.09 -0.85
N MET A 95 3.05 2.45 -0.88
CA MET A 95 2.44 1.85 0.32
C MET A 95 3.35 0.75 0.91
N ASN A 96 3.98 -0.06 0.07
CA ASN A 96 4.90 -1.09 0.52
C ASN A 96 6.22 -0.51 1.09
N GLY A 97 6.81 0.44 0.37
CA GLY A 97 8.12 1.00 0.67
C GLY A 97 8.11 2.04 1.79
N ALA A 98 7.28 3.07 1.66
CA ALA A 98 7.26 4.25 2.53
C ALA A 98 6.35 4.11 3.76
N ILE A 99 5.56 3.03 3.83
CA ILE A 99 4.67 2.75 4.97
C ILE A 99 4.98 1.37 5.53
N LEU A 100 4.68 0.30 4.81
CA LEU A 100 4.72 -1.05 5.38
C LEU A 100 6.12 -1.41 5.92
N ARG A 101 7.18 -1.17 5.14
CA ARG A 101 8.56 -1.46 5.56
C ARG A 101 8.99 -0.62 6.75
N GLU A 102 8.69 0.69 6.74
CA GLU A 102 9.06 1.61 7.82
C GLU A 102 8.34 1.26 9.13
N VAL A 103 7.02 1.04 9.08
CA VAL A 103 6.24 0.71 10.28
C VAL A 103 6.64 -0.67 10.82
N LEU A 104 6.92 -1.66 9.97
CA LEU A 104 7.42 -2.96 10.42
C LEU A 104 8.78 -2.87 11.12
N ALA A 105 9.70 -2.05 10.61
CA ALA A 105 10.98 -1.81 11.26
C ALA A 105 10.78 -1.12 12.62
N TYR A 106 9.95 -0.08 12.66
CA TYR A 106 9.61 0.63 13.89
C TYR A 106 8.96 -0.28 14.94
N VAL A 107 8.09 -1.21 14.55
CA VAL A 107 7.51 -2.23 15.46
C VAL A 107 8.60 -3.06 16.14
N GLN A 108 9.68 -3.44 15.44
CA GLN A 108 10.77 -4.22 16.05
C GLN A 108 11.56 -3.41 17.07
N GLU A 109 11.86 -2.15 16.74
CA GLU A 109 12.52 -1.22 17.66
C GLU A 109 11.66 -0.99 18.91
N LEU A 110 10.37 -0.73 18.72
CA LEU A 110 9.40 -0.53 19.80
C LEU A 110 9.29 -1.74 20.72
N LYS A 111 9.28 -2.96 20.17
CA LYS A 111 9.29 -4.21 20.96
C LYS A 111 10.53 -4.32 21.83
N GLN A 112 11.70 -3.99 21.28
CA GLN A 112 12.97 -4.07 22.01
C GLN A 112 13.08 -2.98 23.08
N GLU A 113 12.64 -1.75 22.78
CA GLU A 113 12.58 -0.65 23.73
C GLU A 113 11.64 -0.99 24.89
N ARG A 114 10.40 -1.43 24.59
CA ARG A 114 9.41 -1.87 25.60
C ARG A 114 9.99 -2.96 26.50
N LYS A 115 10.66 -3.95 25.93
CA LYS A 115 11.27 -5.06 26.70
C LYS A 115 12.32 -4.53 27.68
N THR A 116 13.14 -3.59 27.26
CA THR A 116 14.18 -2.97 28.10
C THR A 116 13.54 -2.23 29.28
N GLN A 117 12.57 -1.36 29.01
CA GLN A 117 11.89 -0.57 30.05
C GLN A 117 11.15 -1.45 31.06
N LEU A 118 10.44 -2.48 30.61
CA LEU A 118 9.76 -3.43 31.50
C LEU A 118 10.75 -4.24 32.34
N ASN A 119 11.90 -4.60 31.78
CA ASN A 119 12.93 -5.30 32.54
C ASN A 119 13.50 -4.43 33.65
N ASP A 120 13.71 -3.14 33.40
CA ASP A 120 14.21 -2.22 34.42
C ASP A 120 13.18 -1.97 35.53
N GLY A 121 11.89 -1.88 35.20
CA GLY A 121 10.80 -1.89 36.19
C GLY A 121 10.79 -3.15 37.06
N ARG A 122 10.90 -4.34 36.46
CA ARG A 122 10.96 -5.61 37.20
C ARG A 122 12.18 -5.71 38.10
N LYS A 123 13.36 -5.27 37.63
CA LYS A 123 14.57 -5.21 38.47
C LYS A 123 14.36 -4.31 39.67
N ALA A 124 13.75 -3.14 39.49
CA ALA A 124 13.46 -2.21 40.57
C ALA A 124 12.51 -2.82 41.63
N GLN A 125 11.48 -3.55 41.18
CA GLN A 125 10.56 -4.27 42.07
C GLN A 125 11.26 -5.40 42.83
N GLN A 126 12.04 -6.22 42.14
CA GLN A 126 12.80 -7.32 42.75
C GLN A 126 13.83 -6.83 43.77
N HIS A 127 14.48 -5.70 43.49
CA HIS A 127 15.41 -5.05 44.42
C HIS A 127 14.70 -4.65 45.72
N LEU A 128 13.56 -3.95 45.62
CA LEU A 128 12.80 -3.54 46.80
C LEU A 128 12.27 -4.75 47.59
N GLU A 129 11.79 -5.79 46.90
CA GLU A 129 11.36 -7.05 47.54
C GLU A 129 12.53 -7.74 48.27
N GLY A 130 13.73 -7.71 47.70
CA GLY A 130 14.95 -8.19 48.34
C GLY A 130 15.27 -7.44 49.63
N CYS A 131 15.20 -6.11 49.60
CA CYS A 131 15.37 -5.26 50.79
C CYS A 131 14.31 -5.55 51.85
N TRP A 132 13.05 -5.74 51.45
CA TRP A 132 11.97 -6.12 52.37
C TRP A 132 12.23 -7.47 53.07
N LYS A 133 12.69 -8.48 52.32
CA LYS A 133 13.04 -9.79 52.89
C LYS A 133 14.20 -9.69 53.91
N GLN A 134 15.19 -8.85 53.65
CA GLN A 134 16.29 -8.59 54.60
C GLN A 134 15.77 -7.93 55.88
N LEU A 135 14.91 -6.91 55.75
CA LEU A 135 14.26 -6.26 56.88
C LEU A 135 13.45 -7.26 57.71
N GLU A 136 12.58 -8.04 57.08
CA GLU A 136 11.71 -9.01 57.76
C GLU A 136 12.52 -10.11 58.46
N SER A 137 13.63 -10.55 57.86
CA SER A 137 14.57 -11.50 58.48
C SER A 137 15.21 -10.91 59.75
N SER A 138 15.73 -9.68 59.67
CA SER A 138 16.34 -9.00 60.82
C SER A 138 15.34 -8.75 61.96
N LYS A 139 14.10 -8.39 61.62
CA LYS A 139 13.00 -8.21 62.57
C LYS A 139 12.66 -9.52 63.31
N LYS A 140 12.52 -10.63 62.57
CA LYS A 140 12.25 -11.96 63.16
C LYS A 140 13.38 -12.43 64.06
N LYS A 141 14.64 -12.20 63.66
CA LYS A 141 15.81 -12.51 64.48
C LYS A 141 15.79 -11.72 65.78
N PHE A 142 15.56 -10.40 65.71
CA PHE A 142 15.41 -9.55 66.89
C PHE A 142 14.29 -10.03 67.82
N GLU A 143 13.10 -10.32 67.29
CA GLU A 143 11.97 -10.84 68.09
C GLU A 143 12.33 -12.14 68.82
N ARG A 144 13.04 -13.06 68.15
CA ARG A 144 13.51 -14.31 68.75
C ARG A 144 14.51 -14.06 69.88
N GLU A 145 15.54 -13.26 69.64
CA GLU A 145 16.57 -13.00 70.64
C GLU A 145 16.00 -12.23 71.85
N CYS A 146 15.02 -11.34 71.67
CA CYS A 146 14.29 -10.72 72.78
C CYS A 146 13.59 -11.77 73.67
N LYS A 147 12.88 -12.72 73.06
CA LYS A 147 12.22 -13.80 73.82
C LYS A 147 13.22 -14.68 74.56
N GLU A 148 14.40 -14.92 73.98
CA GLU A 148 15.48 -15.66 74.65
C GLU A 148 16.11 -14.89 75.80
N ALA A 149 16.32 -13.57 75.64
CA ALA A 149 16.79 -12.69 76.70
C ALA A 149 15.79 -12.61 77.87
N GLU A 150 14.50 -12.47 77.60
CA GLU A 150 13.44 -12.49 78.61
C GLU A 150 13.41 -13.79 79.40
N ARG A 151 13.52 -14.95 78.72
CA ARG A 151 13.59 -16.26 79.39
C ARG A 151 14.83 -16.39 80.26
N ALA A 152 15.99 -15.93 79.78
CA ALA A 152 17.24 -15.98 80.54
C ALA A 152 17.19 -15.07 81.77
N LEU A 153 16.56 -13.89 81.65
CA LEU A 153 16.31 -12.98 82.77
C LEU A 153 15.39 -13.62 83.82
N GLN A 154 14.26 -14.18 83.41
CA GLN A 154 13.35 -14.88 84.34
C GLN A 154 14.02 -16.08 85.03
N HIS A 155 14.91 -16.80 84.34
CA HIS A 155 15.68 -17.89 84.94
C HIS A 155 16.67 -17.37 85.98
N PHE A 156 17.40 -16.29 85.67
CA PHE A 156 18.29 -15.63 86.62
C PHE A 156 17.53 -15.16 87.86
N GLU A 157 16.41 -14.45 87.69
CA GLU A 157 15.58 -13.98 88.81
C GLU A 157 15.06 -15.13 89.69
N LYS A 158 14.69 -16.27 89.09
CA LYS A 158 14.30 -17.46 89.86
C LYS A 158 15.44 -18.04 90.68
N MET A 159 16.64 -18.12 90.10
CA MET A 159 17.82 -18.65 90.80
C MET A 159 18.29 -17.72 91.91
N ASP A 160 18.26 -16.39 91.70
CA ASP A 160 18.67 -15.39 92.68
C ASP A 160 17.74 -15.35 93.91
N ASN A 161 16.45 -15.64 93.70
CA ASN A 161 15.45 -15.70 94.77
C ASN A 161 15.38 -17.08 95.48
N ASP A 162 16.05 -18.12 94.98
CA ASP A 162 16.02 -19.45 95.59
C ASP A 162 17.16 -19.62 96.62
N ILE A 163 16.77 -19.66 97.89
CA ILE A 163 17.67 -19.80 99.05
C ILE A 163 18.49 -21.11 99.00
N ASN A 164 18.04 -22.10 98.22
CA ASN A 164 18.69 -23.41 98.12
C ASN A 164 19.72 -23.50 96.99
N VAL A 165 19.86 -22.45 96.15
CA VAL A 165 20.78 -22.41 95.01
C VAL A 165 22.13 -21.81 95.43
N THR A 166 23.23 -22.31 94.86
CA THR A 166 24.57 -21.82 95.21
C THR A 166 24.85 -20.47 94.56
N LYS A 167 25.67 -19.64 95.23
CA LYS A 167 26.13 -18.35 94.67
C LYS A 167 26.82 -18.49 93.31
N ALA A 168 27.48 -19.63 93.06
CA ALA A 168 28.13 -19.90 91.78
C ALA A 168 27.11 -20.14 90.65
N ASP A 169 26.01 -20.83 90.94
CA ASP A 169 24.93 -21.08 89.97
C ASP A 169 24.16 -19.80 89.65
N VAL A 170 23.93 -18.94 90.65
CA VAL A 170 23.34 -17.60 90.46
C VAL A 170 24.22 -16.75 89.54
N GLU A 171 25.53 -16.69 89.79
CA GLU A 171 26.45 -15.88 88.97
C GLU A 171 26.56 -16.42 87.53
N LYS A 172 26.48 -17.74 87.35
CA LYS A 172 26.40 -18.37 86.03
C LYS A 172 25.12 -17.97 85.29
N ALA A 173 23.97 -18.01 85.96
CA ALA A 173 22.70 -17.57 85.39
C ALA A 173 22.71 -16.07 85.05
N ARG A 174 23.35 -15.24 85.90
CA ARG A 174 23.54 -13.80 85.67
C ARG A 174 24.36 -13.52 84.42
N THR A 175 25.51 -14.20 84.29
CA THR A 175 26.39 -14.07 83.12
C THR A 175 25.64 -14.45 81.83
N GLN A 176 24.88 -15.55 81.88
CA GLN A 176 24.07 -16.00 80.74
C GLN A 176 22.95 -15.00 80.39
N SER A 177 22.27 -14.43 81.38
CA SER A 177 21.25 -13.39 81.16
C SER A 177 21.84 -12.15 80.50
N ASN A 178 22.95 -11.63 81.03
CA ASN A 178 23.65 -10.47 80.45
C ASN A 178 24.12 -10.74 79.01
N GLN A 179 24.65 -11.94 78.74
CA GLN A 179 25.05 -12.32 77.38
C GLN A 179 23.85 -12.31 76.41
N ARG A 180 22.70 -12.87 76.81
CA ARG A 180 21.50 -12.88 75.97
C ARG A 180 20.93 -11.48 75.77
N MET A 181 20.99 -10.62 76.78
CA MET A 181 20.58 -9.22 76.68
C MET A 181 21.46 -8.44 75.68
N GLN A 182 22.78 -8.63 75.72
CA GLN A 182 23.69 -8.03 74.74
C GLN A 182 23.39 -8.50 73.31
N MET A 183 23.17 -9.80 73.11
CA MET A 183 22.79 -10.34 71.79
C MET A 183 21.49 -9.74 71.25
N ALA A 184 20.51 -9.50 72.12
CA ALA A 184 19.25 -8.87 71.74
C ALA A 184 19.45 -7.39 71.33
N GLU A 185 20.27 -6.63 72.06
CA GLU A 185 20.60 -5.24 71.70
C GLU A 185 21.42 -5.13 70.39
N ASP A 186 22.31 -6.09 70.13
CA ASP A 186 23.02 -6.17 68.85
C ASP A 186 22.03 -6.42 67.69
N CYS A 187 21.08 -7.35 67.86
CA CYS A 187 20.04 -7.63 66.87
C CYS A 187 19.07 -6.46 66.68
N LYS A 188 18.77 -5.70 67.73
CA LYS A 188 17.98 -4.47 67.66
C LYS A 188 18.65 -3.41 66.81
N SER A 189 19.95 -3.23 67.01
CA SER A 189 20.77 -2.29 66.24
C SER A 189 20.83 -2.70 64.75
N GLU A 190 20.98 -4.00 64.47
CA GLU A 190 20.92 -4.56 63.12
C GLU A 190 19.53 -4.32 62.47
N TYR A 191 18.44 -4.61 63.19
CA TYR A 191 17.08 -4.35 62.71
C TYR A 191 16.83 -2.87 62.43
N ALA A 192 17.24 -1.97 63.33
CA ALA A 192 17.10 -0.53 63.14
C ALA A 192 17.86 -0.03 61.90
N ALA A 193 19.08 -0.51 61.67
CA ALA A 193 19.86 -0.19 60.49
C ALA A 193 19.19 -0.69 59.19
N GLN A 194 18.67 -1.93 59.19
CA GLN A 194 17.93 -2.46 58.03
C GLN A 194 16.62 -1.71 57.78
N LEU A 195 15.93 -1.25 58.84
CA LEU A 195 14.70 -0.48 58.72
C LEU A 195 14.96 0.89 58.08
N GLN A 196 16.00 1.59 58.52
CA GLN A 196 16.40 2.86 57.91
C GLN A 196 16.73 2.67 56.43
N LYS A 197 17.58 1.68 56.12
CA LYS A 197 17.96 1.35 54.74
C LYS A 197 16.74 1.03 53.89
N PHE A 198 15.82 0.19 54.37
CA PHE A 198 14.61 -0.16 53.62
C PHE A 198 13.74 1.07 53.34
N ASN A 199 13.56 1.96 54.30
CA ASN A 199 12.77 3.18 54.10
C ASN A 199 13.39 4.11 53.05
N GLU A 200 14.72 4.23 53.03
CA GLU A 200 15.45 4.99 52.01
C GLU A 200 15.27 4.37 50.61
N GLU A 201 15.45 3.05 50.49
CA GLU A 201 15.26 2.31 49.23
C GLU A 201 13.80 2.36 48.75
N GLN A 202 12.83 2.24 49.66
CA GLN A 202 11.41 2.38 49.36
C GLN A 202 11.09 3.78 48.84
N HIS A 203 11.63 4.81 49.47
CA HIS A 203 11.44 6.18 49.00
C HIS A 203 12.03 6.38 47.60
N GLN A 204 13.27 5.93 47.36
CA GLN A 204 13.87 6.00 46.03
C GLN A 204 13.07 5.23 44.98
N HIS A 205 12.57 4.05 45.32
CA HIS A 205 11.76 3.23 44.42
C HIS A 205 10.51 3.97 43.94
N TYR A 206 9.71 4.51 44.86
CA TYR A 206 8.43 5.13 44.53
C TYR A 206 8.52 6.57 44.02
N PHE A 207 9.53 7.33 44.43
CA PHE A 207 9.64 8.75 44.08
C PHE A 207 10.64 9.05 42.97
N THR A 208 11.51 8.10 42.62
CA THR A 208 12.56 8.31 41.61
C THR A 208 12.56 7.22 40.55
N VAL A 209 12.79 5.96 40.95
CA VAL A 209 13.07 4.87 40.00
C VAL A 209 11.82 4.49 39.19
N MET A 210 10.71 4.16 39.86
CA MET A 210 9.48 3.76 39.17
C MET A 210 8.85 4.90 38.36
N PRO A 211 8.78 6.15 38.85
CA PRO A 211 8.32 7.27 38.04
C PRO A 211 9.11 7.44 36.75
N LYS A 212 10.44 7.26 36.78
CA LYS A 212 11.27 7.31 35.58
C LYS A 212 10.91 6.20 34.59
N VAL A 213 10.75 4.95 35.06
CA VAL A 213 10.33 3.82 34.20
C VAL A 213 8.97 4.10 33.55
N PHE A 214 8.00 4.62 34.30
CA PHE A 214 6.70 4.97 33.75
C PHE A 214 6.76 6.14 32.76
N GLN A 215 7.57 7.16 33.02
CA GLN A 215 7.80 8.26 32.08
C GLN A 215 8.40 7.76 30.77
N ASP A 216 9.38 6.86 30.86
CA ASP A 216 10.03 6.30 29.68
C ASP A 216 9.03 5.42 28.87
N LEU A 217 8.20 4.61 29.54
CA LEU A 217 7.11 3.85 28.91
C LEU A 217 6.04 4.76 28.29
N GLN A 218 5.67 5.85 28.97
CA GLN A 218 4.72 6.83 28.47
C GLN A 218 5.25 7.52 27.21
N ALA A 219 6.50 8.02 27.24
CA ALA A 219 7.12 8.68 26.10
C ALA A 219 7.28 7.72 24.90
N MET A 220 7.55 6.45 25.16
CA MET A 220 7.54 5.39 24.14
C MET A 220 6.14 5.21 23.53
N ASP A 221 5.10 5.12 24.37
CA ASP A 221 3.72 4.92 23.91
C ASP A 221 3.18 6.14 23.14
N GLU A 222 3.49 7.36 23.58
CA GLU A 222 3.18 8.62 22.88
C GLU A 222 3.85 8.69 21.51
N ARG A 223 5.14 8.34 21.41
CA ARG A 223 5.83 8.23 20.11
C ARG A 223 5.15 7.24 19.18
N ARG A 224 4.67 6.11 19.70
CA ARG A 224 3.90 5.14 18.90
C ARG A 224 2.59 5.75 18.38
N ILE A 225 1.87 6.55 19.17
CA ILE A 225 0.64 7.24 18.71
C ILE A 225 0.96 8.19 17.57
N SER A 226 2.00 9.02 17.74
CA SER A 226 2.40 9.98 16.71
C SER A 226 2.81 9.26 15.42
N ASN A 227 3.58 8.18 15.52
CA ASN A 227 4.02 7.39 14.37
C ASN A 227 2.84 6.84 13.57
N ILE A 228 1.81 6.28 14.22
CA ILE A 228 0.64 5.77 13.49
C ILE A 228 -0.19 6.91 12.87
N ALA A 229 -0.31 8.06 13.52
CA ALA A 229 -1.00 9.21 12.97
C ALA A 229 -0.30 9.73 11.69
N GLU A 230 1.03 9.84 11.71
CA GLU A 230 1.84 10.20 10.55
C GLU A 230 1.72 9.16 9.43
N SER A 231 1.74 7.87 9.80
CA SER A 231 1.61 6.76 8.85
C SER A 231 0.27 6.76 8.12
N ILE A 232 -0.84 6.99 8.84
CA ILE A 232 -2.18 7.12 8.25
C ILE A 232 -2.27 8.36 7.35
N THR A 233 -1.62 9.46 7.74
CA THR A 233 -1.57 10.67 6.90
C THR A 233 -0.85 10.38 5.59
N ARG A 234 0.33 9.75 5.66
CA ARG A 234 1.11 9.34 4.49
C ARG A 234 0.35 8.36 3.61
N PHE A 235 -0.41 7.44 4.20
CA PHE A 235 -1.26 6.50 3.47
C PHE A 235 -2.25 7.23 2.55
N ALA A 236 -2.92 8.26 3.07
CA ALA A 236 -3.85 9.07 2.27
C ALA A 236 -3.12 9.95 1.24
N ASP A 237 -1.93 10.46 1.56
CA ASP A 237 -1.18 11.32 0.66
C ASP A 237 -0.63 10.58 -0.56
N ILE A 238 -0.28 9.29 -0.43
CA ILE A 238 0.12 8.46 -1.57
C ILE A 238 -0.99 8.41 -2.63
N ASP A 239 -2.24 8.18 -2.21
CA ASP A 239 -3.38 8.19 -3.14
C ASP A 239 -3.60 9.59 -3.74
N ARG A 240 -3.43 10.67 -2.96
CA ARG A 240 -3.60 12.05 -3.48
C ARG A 240 -2.54 12.43 -4.52
N GLN A 241 -1.30 11.96 -4.35
CA GLN A 241 -0.18 12.33 -5.23
C GLN A 241 -0.37 11.85 -6.66
N VAL A 242 -1.07 10.73 -6.89
CA VAL A 242 -1.30 10.21 -8.23
C VAL A 242 -2.49 10.86 -8.94
N MET A 243 -3.41 11.49 -8.21
CA MET A 243 -4.65 12.06 -8.76
C MET A 243 -4.45 12.99 -9.97
N PRO A 244 -3.45 13.91 -9.99
CA PRO A 244 -3.22 14.76 -11.15
C PRO A 244 -2.88 13.99 -12.42
N ILE A 245 -2.11 12.89 -12.29
CA ILE A 245 -1.71 12.07 -13.43
C ILE A 245 -2.88 11.20 -13.91
N LEU A 246 -3.66 10.63 -12.97
CA LEU A 246 -4.89 9.92 -13.31
C LEU A 246 -5.87 10.85 -14.06
N GLY A 247 -6.01 12.10 -13.60
CA GLY A 247 -6.80 13.12 -14.29
C GLY A 247 -6.31 13.36 -15.72
N LYS A 248 -4.99 13.52 -15.90
CA LYS A 248 -4.38 13.68 -17.23
C LYS A 248 -4.69 12.52 -18.17
N CYS A 249 -4.60 11.27 -17.70
CA CYS A 249 -4.93 10.10 -18.53
C CYS A 249 -6.39 10.15 -19.00
N LEU A 250 -7.33 10.56 -18.13
CA LEU A 250 -8.75 10.69 -18.49
C LEU A 250 -8.99 11.84 -19.49
N ASP A 251 -8.29 12.96 -19.33
CA ASP A 251 -8.36 14.09 -20.25
C ASP A 251 -7.82 13.70 -21.64
N GLU A 252 -6.73 12.93 -21.69
CA GLU A 252 -6.13 12.43 -22.95
C GLU A 252 -7.01 11.39 -23.64
N MET A 253 -7.72 10.54 -22.90
CA MET A 253 -8.76 9.66 -23.47
C MET A 253 -9.90 10.46 -24.11
N THR A 254 -10.35 11.53 -23.47
CA THR A 254 -11.38 12.44 -24.01
C THR A 254 -10.90 13.10 -25.29
N SER A 255 -9.69 13.66 -25.26
CA SER A 255 -9.04 14.27 -26.44
C SER A 255 -8.87 13.28 -27.60
N ALA A 256 -8.51 12.02 -27.32
CA ALA A 256 -8.44 10.98 -28.34
C ALA A 256 -9.80 10.74 -29.01
N ALA A 257 -10.89 10.70 -28.24
CA ALA A 257 -12.23 10.56 -28.79
C ALA A 257 -12.65 11.77 -29.64
N GLU A 258 -12.34 12.98 -29.19
CA GLU A 258 -12.61 14.23 -29.94
C GLU A 258 -11.82 14.33 -31.25
N SER A 259 -10.71 13.60 -31.38
CA SER A 259 -9.89 13.58 -32.61
C SER A 259 -10.48 12.74 -33.76
N ILE A 260 -11.54 11.96 -33.50
CA ILE A 260 -12.18 11.08 -34.48
C ILE A 260 -12.95 11.94 -35.51
N SER A 261 -12.78 11.64 -36.80
CA SER A 261 -13.50 12.31 -37.89
C SER A 261 -14.05 11.31 -38.90
N ALA A 262 -15.38 11.27 -38.99
CA ALA A 262 -16.09 10.44 -39.94
C ALA A 262 -15.79 10.83 -41.40
N GLU A 263 -15.61 12.13 -41.67
CA GLU A 263 -15.30 12.66 -42.99
C GLU A 263 -13.91 12.21 -43.45
N LYS A 264 -12.91 12.30 -42.57
CA LYS A 264 -11.55 11.82 -42.87
C LYS A 264 -11.54 10.32 -43.11
N ASP A 265 -12.19 9.55 -42.24
CA ASP A 265 -12.18 8.09 -42.35
C ASP A 265 -12.93 7.60 -43.59
N SER A 266 -14.09 8.17 -43.91
CA SER A 266 -14.82 7.85 -45.15
C SER A 266 -14.03 8.27 -46.40
N GLY A 267 -13.33 9.40 -46.37
CA GLY A 267 -12.41 9.82 -47.43
C GLY A 267 -11.30 8.81 -47.69
N LEU A 268 -10.66 8.30 -46.63
CA LEU A 268 -9.63 7.25 -46.73
C LEU A 268 -10.17 5.96 -47.36
N VAL A 269 -11.41 5.58 -47.07
CA VAL A 269 -12.06 4.43 -47.73
C VAL A 269 -12.24 4.69 -49.22
N VAL A 270 -12.78 5.85 -49.61
CA VAL A 270 -12.94 6.21 -51.03
C VAL A 270 -11.59 6.19 -51.75
N GLU A 271 -10.53 6.72 -51.13
CA GLU A 271 -9.20 6.71 -51.73
C GLU A 271 -8.59 5.32 -51.85
N ALA A 272 -8.82 4.44 -50.87
CA ALA A 272 -8.32 3.07 -50.88
C ALA A 272 -9.03 2.19 -51.93
N TYR A 273 -10.32 2.42 -52.17
CA TYR A 273 -11.15 1.55 -53.01
C TYR A 273 -11.64 2.18 -54.33
N LYS A 274 -11.32 3.46 -54.61
CA LYS A 274 -11.60 4.06 -55.92
C LYS A 274 -10.95 3.20 -57.00
N SER A 275 -11.77 2.66 -57.90
CA SER A 275 -11.32 1.70 -58.91
C SER A 275 -10.71 2.35 -60.15
N GLY A 276 -10.87 3.67 -60.29
CA GLY A 276 -10.50 4.42 -61.50
C GLY A 276 -11.39 4.14 -62.71
N PHE A 277 -12.45 3.32 -62.57
CA PHE A 277 -13.41 3.11 -63.65
C PHE A 277 -14.31 4.33 -63.82
N GLU A 278 -14.39 4.82 -65.06
CA GLU A 278 -15.38 5.83 -65.43
C GLU A 278 -16.79 5.21 -65.43
N ARG A 279 -17.76 6.04 -65.03
CA ARG A 279 -19.18 5.68 -65.13
C ARG A 279 -19.49 5.39 -66.61
N PRO A 280 -20.22 4.30 -66.93
CA PRO A 280 -20.66 4.06 -68.30
C PRO A 280 -21.37 5.28 -68.88
N SER A 281 -20.98 5.64 -70.10
CA SER A 281 -21.78 6.51 -70.94
C SER A 281 -23.08 5.81 -71.34
N ASP A 282 -24.06 6.59 -71.78
CA ASP A 282 -25.27 6.03 -72.37
C ASP A 282 -24.90 5.07 -73.52
N VAL A 283 -25.70 4.01 -73.66
CA VAL A 283 -25.51 3.04 -74.73
C VAL A 283 -25.93 3.68 -76.03
N ASP A 284 -25.01 3.78 -76.98
CA ASP A 284 -25.28 4.35 -78.29
C ASP A 284 -26.38 3.55 -79.00
N PHE A 285 -27.27 4.27 -79.69
CA PHE A 285 -28.29 3.64 -80.54
C PHE A 285 -27.60 3.01 -81.76
N GLU A 286 -27.71 1.69 -81.89
CA GLU A 286 -27.24 0.96 -83.06
C GLU A 286 -28.29 1.02 -84.17
N ASP A 287 -28.15 1.99 -85.08
CA ASP A 287 -29.03 2.14 -86.23
C ASP A 287 -28.67 1.16 -87.37
N TYR A 288 -29.38 0.04 -87.44
CA TYR A 288 -29.24 -0.94 -88.52
C TYR A 288 -29.97 -0.52 -89.82
N SER A 289 -30.73 0.58 -89.83
CA SER A 289 -31.50 1.03 -91.00
C SER A 289 -30.64 1.60 -92.14
N GLN A 290 -29.35 1.90 -91.87
CA GLN A 290 -28.38 2.31 -92.90
C GLN A 290 -28.07 1.21 -93.92
N PHE A 291 -28.37 -0.07 -93.62
CA PHE A 291 -28.28 -1.17 -94.59
C PHE A 291 -29.57 -1.38 -95.41
N ILE A 292 -30.67 -0.72 -95.04
CA ILE A 292 -31.97 -0.86 -95.71
C ILE A 292 -32.21 0.30 -96.69
N SER A 293 -31.50 1.43 -96.56
CA SER A 293 -31.64 2.61 -97.42
C SER A 293 -30.39 2.91 -98.26
N ARG A 294 -30.06 1.99 -99.18
CA ARG A 294 -29.24 2.33 -100.37
C ARG A 294 -29.94 1.86 -101.65
N THR A 295 -30.99 2.58 -102.02
CA THR A 295 -31.37 2.79 -103.42
C THR A 295 -31.13 4.27 -103.76
N PRO A 296 -30.57 4.61 -104.93
CA PRO A 296 -30.06 5.96 -105.19
C PRO A 296 -31.16 6.86 -105.76
N SER A 297 -31.28 8.10 -105.29
CA SER A 297 -31.91 9.19 -106.05
C SER A 297 -31.45 10.55 -105.55
N ASP A 298 -31.02 11.36 -106.51
CA ASP A 298 -30.63 12.77 -106.42
C ASP A 298 -31.72 13.69 -105.85
N SER A 299 -31.30 14.75 -105.13
CA SER A 299 -31.41 16.17 -105.52
C SER A 299 -31.45 17.14 -104.32
N SER A 300 -30.54 18.13 -104.38
CA SER A 300 -30.55 19.55 -103.90
C SER A 300 -31.47 19.96 -102.72
N ILE A 301 -31.11 20.87 -101.80
CA ILE A 301 -30.66 22.26 -102.00
C ILE A 301 -30.05 22.82 -100.69
N SER A 302 -29.11 23.76 -100.83
CA SER A 302 -28.38 24.47 -99.77
C SER A 302 -29.18 25.55 -99.03
N SER A 303 -28.79 25.86 -97.79
CA SER A 303 -28.69 27.25 -97.33
C SER A 303 -27.61 27.42 -96.26
N SER A 304 -26.89 28.52 -96.42
CA SER A 304 -25.64 28.93 -95.81
C SER A 304 -25.85 29.99 -94.74
N SER A 305 -25.02 29.99 -93.68
CA SER A 305 -24.60 31.20 -92.95
C SER A 305 -23.36 30.90 -92.09
N LYS A 306 -22.21 31.42 -92.53
CA LYS A 306 -20.98 31.71 -91.76
C LYS A 306 -20.91 33.25 -91.60
N PRO A 307 -20.19 33.86 -90.62
CA PRO A 307 -18.70 33.95 -90.59
C PRO A 307 -18.11 34.04 -89.14
N ASP A 308 -16.80 34.08 -88.81
CA ASP A 308 -15.51 34.09 -89.52
C ASP A 308 -14.32 33.74 -88.56
N VAL A 309 -13.26 33.13 -89.14
CA VAL A 309 -11.77 33.29 -88.99
C VAL A 309 -11.14 33.41 -87.58
N SER A 310 -10.13 32.63 -87.15
CA SER A 310 -8.75 32.45 -87.67
C SER A 310 -8.12 31.10 -87.21
N ARG A 311 -7.56 30.19 -88.05
CA ARG A 311 -6.35 30.17 -88.91
C ARG A 311 -5.04 29.77 -88.19
N SER A 312 -4.59 28.51 -88.36
CA SER A 312 -3.21 28.13 -88.76
C SER A 312 -3.08 26.61 -88.97
N ASP A 313 -2.31 26.25 -90.00
CA ASP A 313 -2.16 24.98 -90.71
C ASP A 313 -1.29 23.88 -90.05
N ASN A 314 -1.61 22.59 -90.27
CA ASN A 314 -0.91 21.66 -91.18
C ASN A 314 -1.23 20.16 -90.90
N LYS A 315 -1.56 19.43 -91.98
CA LYS A 315 -1.82 17.97 -92.11
C LYS A 315 -0.48 17.18 -92.29
N PRO A 316 -0.46 15.85 -92.58
CA PRO A 316 -1.24 14.69 -92.11
C PRO A 316 -0.38 13.41 -91.86
N VAL A 317 -0.82 12.40 -91.09
CA VAL A 317 -0.60 10.94 -91.39
C VAL A 317 -1.65 10.08 -90.64
N ALA A 318 -2.26 9.11 -91.32
CA ALA A 318 -3.18 8.07 -90.79
C ALA A 318 -2.44 6.71 -90.64
N PRO A 319 -3.06 5.56 -90.32
CA PRO A 319 -4.13 5.23 -89.38
C PRO A 319 -3.65 4.17 -88.34
N GLY A 320 -4.26 4.12 -87.15
CA GLY A 320 -3.94 3.09 -86.15
C GLY A 320 -5.19 2.56 -85.47
N ILE A 321 -5.65 1.40 -85.91
CA ILE A 321 -6.72 0.62 -85.29
C ILE A 321 -6.31 0.28 -83.84
N THR A 322 -6.91 0.94 -82.85
CA THR A 322 -6.77 0.52 -81.45
C THR A 322 -8.07 -0.10 -80.96
N LYS A 323 -7.98 -1.42 -80.84
CA LYS A 323 -8.91 -2.37 -80.24
C LYS A 323 -9.64 -1.78 -79.02
N SER A 324 -10.96 -1.81 -79.07
CA SER A 324 -11.82 -1.62 -77.91
C SER A 324 -11.48 -2.68 -76.85
N LYS A 325 -11.00 -2.23 -75.69
CA LYS A 325 -10.88 -3.09 -74.51
C LYS A 325 -12.29 -3.49 -74.08
N PRO A 326 -12.55 -4.77 -73.72
CA PRO A 326 -13.87 -5.18 -73.30
C PRO A 326 -14.21 -4.55 -71.94
N LYS A 327 -15.29 -3.78 -71.89
CA LYS A 327 -15.94 -3.32 -70.66
C LYS A 327 -16.53 -4.54 -69.95
N LEU A 328 -15.80 -5.12 -68.98
CA LEU A 328 -16.33 -6.19 -68.13
C LEU A 328 -17.27 -5.59 -67.08
N TRP A 329 -18.56 -5.91 -67.16
CA TRP A 329 -19.49 -5.77 -66.03
C TRP A 329 -19.76 -7.16 -65.41
N PRO A 330 -19.98 -7.25 -64.08
CA PRO A 330 -20.05 -8.52 -63.35
C PRO A 330 -21.43 -9.20 -63.42
N PHE A 331 -22.41 -8.62 -64.10
CA PHE A 331 -23.78 -9.16 -64.15
C PHE A 331 -23.95 -10.43 -65.01
N GLY A 332 -22.86 -10.99 -65.54
CA GLY A 332 -22.88 -12.13 -66.47
C GLY A 332 -22.36 -13.47 -65.91
N LYS A 333 -22.08 -13.62 -64.62
CA LYS A 333 -21.67 -14.92 -64.05
C LYS A 333 -22.60 -15.36 -62.92
N LYS A 334 -23.47 -16.32 -63.22
CA LYS A 334 -24.17 -17.14 -62.22
C LYS A 334 -23.12 -17.77 -61.30
N HIS A 335 -23.02 -17.31 -60.05
CA HIS A 335 -22.28 -18.04 -59.02
C HIS A 335 -23.13 -19.22 -58.54
N LYS A 336 -22.62 -20.44 -58.75
CA LYS A 336 -23.08 -21.64 -58.06
C LYS A 336 -22.92 -21.43 -56.56
N VAL A 337 -24.01 -21.61 -55.81
CA VAL A 337 -23.99 -21.78 -54.35
C VAL A 337 -23.17 -23.04 -54.03
N ARG A 338 -22.17 -22.93 -53.15
CA ARG A 338 -21.57 -24.08 -52.45
C ARG A 338 -21.93 -23.99 -50.96
N PRO A 339 -22.08 -25.13 -50.27
CA PRO A 339 -22.71 -25.20 -48.95
C PRO A 339 -21.80 -24.65 -47.85
N THR A 340 -22.44 -24.12 -46.81
CA THR A 340 -21.89 -23.81 -45.49
C THR A 340 -21.11 -25.00 -44.90
N PRO A 341 -19.90 -24.79 -44.34
CA PRO A 341 -19.33 -25.75 -43.42
C PRO A 341 -20.00 -25.61 -42.05
N SER A 342 -20.51 -26.73 -41.54
CA SER A 342 -20.85 -26.93 -40.13
C SER A 342 -19.64 -26.63 -39.26
N LEU A 343 -19.84 -25.81 -38.23
CA LEU A 343 -18.87 -25.59 -37.15
C LEU A 343 -18.49 -26.94 -36.49
N PRO A 344 -17.23 -27.14 -36.10
CA PRO A 344 -16.92 -27.99 -34.95
C PRO A 344 -17.35 -27.33 -33.64
#